data_AF-A0A3B9FQ46-F1
#
_entry.id   AF-A0A3B9FQ46-F1
#
_cell.length_a   1.000
_cell.length_b   1.000
_cell.length_c   1.000
_cell.angle_alpha   90.00
_cell.angle_beta   90.00
_cell.angle_gamma   90.00
#
_symmetry.space_group_name_H-M   'P 1'
#
loop_
_entity.id
_entity.type
_entity.pdbx_description
1 polymer ?
#
loop_
_entity_poly.entity_id
_entity_poly.type
_entity_poly.pdbx_seq_one_letter_code
_entity_poly.pdbx_strand_id
1 'polypeptide(L)'
;MDPLGFPFELYDDFGRFRTEERLEHPENLLQEAKRGEVNAFGASLPVYKTLPVDPRGVLKGTGDPKLDGEVEDAFDLIDRLAKSGKARQSIIRHAFRYFLGRNETLSDSKTLIDADKAYVDNGGSFDEVIVSLLTSDSFIYRKRNSGD
;
A
#
# COMPACT_ATOMS: atom_id res chain seq x y z
N MET A 1 -3.33 17.78 -10.30
CA MET A 1 -3.06 17.08 -9.03
C MET A 1 -3.50 15.63 -9.16
N ASP A 2 -2.82 14.71 -8.49
CA ASP A 2 -3.13 13.29 -8.48
C ASP A 2 -4.23 13.02 -7.42
N PRO A 3 -5.48 12.73 -7.84
CA PRO A 3 -6.58 12.55 -6.91
C PRO A 3 -6.49 11.24 -6.11
N LEU A 4 -5.54 10.35 -6.42
CA LEU A 4 -5.33 9.11 -5.67
C LEU A 4 -4.54 9.33 -4.37
N GLY A 5 -3.77 10.41 -4.28
CA GLY A 5 -2.94 10.73 -3.12
C GLY A 5 -3.72 11.32 -1.95
N PHE A 6 -4.74 12.14 -2.23
CA PHE A 6 -5.49 12.87 -1.19
C PHE A 6 -6.10 12.01 -0.08
N PRO A 7 -6.65 10.81 -0.36
CA PRO A 7 -7.11 9.89 0.69
C PRO A 7 -6.08 9.65 1.80
N PHE A 8 -4.80 9.61 1.46
CA PHE A 8 -3.71 9.35 2.39
C PHE A 8 -3.22 10.58 3.15
N GLU A 9 -3.70 11.79 2.82
CA GLU A 9 -3.32 13.03 3.53
C GLU A 9 -3.85 13.09 4.97
N LEU A 10 -4.71 12.15 5.36
CA LEU A 10 -5.03 11.87 6.77
C LEU A 10 -3.84 11.38 7.57
N TYR A 11 -2.72 11.08 6.94
CA TYR A 11 -1.49 10.67 7.60
C TYR A 11 -0.36 11.62 7.23
N ASP A 12 0.46 11.98 8.22
CA ASP A 12 1.70 12.69 7.95
C ASP A 12 2.77 11.76 7.33
N ASP A 13 3.92 12.33 7.01
CA ASP A 13 5.08 11.62 6.45
C ASP A 13 5.65 10.52 7.37
N PHE A 14 5.29 10.54 8.66
CA PHE A 14 5.61 9.50 9.63
C PHE A 14 4.48 8.48 9.82
N GLY A 15 3.38 8.60 9.08
CA GLY A 15 2.22 7.71 9.17
C GLY A 15 1.31 7.98 10.37
N ARG A 16 1.36 9.18 10.97
CA ARG A 16 0.51 9.55 12.10
C ARG A 16 -0.78 10.17 11.60
N PHE A 17 -1.90 9.73 12.17
CA PHE A 17 -3.21 10.27 11.81
C PHE A 17 -3.31 11.76 12.15
N ARG A 18 -3.85 12.54 11.20
CA ARG A 18 -4.07 13.99 11.30
C ARG A 18 -5.41 14.38 10.68
N THR A 19 -6.04 15.39 11.27
CA THR A 19 -7.21 16.08 10.70
C THR A 19 -6.89 17.51 10.25
N GLU A 20 -5.67 17.97 10.57
CA GLU A 20 -5.17 19.29 10.23
C GLU A 20 -3.75 19.18 9.67
N GLU A 21 -3.48 19.92 8.60
CA GLU A 21 -2.16 20.03 7.99
C GLU A 21 -1.47 21.32 8.44
N ARG A 22 -0.18 21.20 8.78
CA ARG A 22 0.68 22.33 9.17
C ARG A 22 1.17 23.02 7.90
N LEU A 23 0.93 24.33 7.79
CA LEU A 23 1.43 25.13 6.68
C LEU A 23 2.89 25.52 6.95
N GLU A 24 3.85 24.66 6.62
CA GLU A 24 5.27 24.79 7.00
C GLU A 24 6.05 25.91 6.27
N HIS A 25 5.36 26.92 5.76
CA HIS A 25 5.98 28.11 5.19
C HIS A 25 6.36 29.12 6.29
N PRO A 26 7.49 29.85 6.18
CA PRO A 26 7.92 30.83 7.20
C PRO A 26 6.86 31.88 7.57
N GLU A 27 6.01 32.28 6.63
CA GLU A 27 4.93 33.27 6.87
C GLU A 27 3.78 32.76 7.76
N ASN A 28 3.69 31.44 7.94
CA ASN A 28 2.68 30.78 8.74
C ASN A 28 3.23 30.35 10.10
N LEU A 29 4.48 30.67 10.41
CA LEU A 29 5.11 30.38 11.68
C LEU A 29 4.48 31.21 12.80
N LEU A 30 3.92 30.51 13.79
CA LEU A 30 3.36 31.09 15.00
C LEU A 30 4.36 31.09 16.15
N GLN A 31 5.19 30.05 16.23
CA GLN A 31 6.21 29.90 17.28
C GLN A 31 7.44 29.16 16.74
N GLU A 32 8.62 29.71 16.97
CA GLU A 32 9.88 29.03 16.63
C GLU A 32 10.20 27.91 17.64
N ALA A 33 10.89 26.87 17.16
CA ALA A 33 11.44 25.85 18.04
C ALA A 33 12.55 26.45 18.92
N LYS A 34 12.42 26.32 20.24
CA LYS A 34 13.41 26.80 21.20
C LYS A 34 14.23 25.65 21.76
N ARG A 35 15.55 25.76 21.61
CA ARG A 35 16.50 24.79 22.18
C ARG A 35 16.37 24.76 23.72
N GLY A 36 15.82 23.68 24.25
CA GLY A 36 15.62 23.46 25.70
C GLY A 36 14.15 23.38 26.12
N GLU A 37 13.22 23.79 25.28
CA GLU A 37 11.78 23.58 25.46
C GLU A 37 11.34 22.40 24.58
N VAL A 38 10.81 21.36 25.21
CA VAL A 38 10.30 20.16 24.51
C VAL A 38 8.81 20.01 24.76
N ASN A 39 8.10 19.51 23.75
CA ASN A 39 6.71 19.10 23.90
C ASN A 39 6.61 17.79 24.72
N ALA A 40 5.39 17.29 24.91
CA ALA A 40 5.12 16.03 25.63
C ALA A 40 5.82 14.80 25.02
N PHE A 41 6.31 14.90 23.78
CA PHE A 41 7.02 13.84 23.06
C PHE A 41 8.55 14.03 23.07
N GLY A 42 9.07 14.97 23.85
CA GLY A 42 10.51 15.23 23.94
C GLY A 42 11.09 15.95 22.73
N ALA A 43 10.25 16.49 21.84
CA ALA A 43 10.68 17.19 20.62
C ALA A 43 10.49 18.71 20.75
N SER A 44 11.47 19.48 20.29
CA SER A 44 11.35 20.93 20.12
C SER A 44 10.95 21.20 18.67
N LEU A 45 9.67 21.50 18.45
CA LEU A 45 9.10 21.69 17.11
C LEU A 45 8.49 23.09 16.99
N PRO A 46 8.62 23.75 15.82
CA PRO A 46 7.92 25.01 15.57
C PRO A 46 6.40 24.80 15.53
N VAL A 47 5.63 25.83 15.80
CA VAL A 47 4.17 25.81 15.63
C VAL A 47 3.82 26.65 14.41
N TYR A 48 3.06 26.08 13.48
CA TYR A 48 2.57 26.76 12.28
C TYR A 48 1.05 26.92 12.34
N LYS A 49 0.51 27.82 11.52
CA LYS A 49 -0.92 27.83 11.20
C LYS A 49 -1.30 26.50 10.55
N THR A 50 -2.52 26.06 10.82
CA THR A 50 -3.06 24.81 10.28
C THR A 50 -4.26 25.07 9.38
N LEU A 51 -4.54 24.12 8.49
CA LEU A 51 -5.79 24.01 7.73
C LEU A 51 -6.39 22.62 7.89
N PRO A 52 -7.72 22.47 7.82
CA PRO A 52 -8.34 21.15 7.83
C PRO A 52 -7.91 20.35 6.61
N VAL A 53 -7.62 19.06 6.83
CA VAL A 53 -7.35 18.10 5.75
C VAL A 53 -8.65 17.75 5.04
N ASP A 54 -8.64 17.79 3.70
CA ASP A 54 -9.71 17.23 2.87
C ASP A 54 -9.20 15.94 2.20
N PRO A 55 -9.58 14.75 2.71
CA PRO A 55 -9.06 13.49 2.22
C PRO A 55 -9.82 12.95 1.02
N ARG A 56 -10.82 13.66 0.50
CA ARG A 56 -11.62 13.15 -0.61
C ARG A 56 -10.76 13.02 -1.87
N GLY A 57 -10.88 11.87 -2.52
CA GLY A 57 -10.08 11.50 -3.68
C GLY A 57 -10.89 10.83 -4.78
N VAL A 58 -10.19 10.37 -5.81
CA VAL A 58 -10.80 9.62 -6.91
C VAL A 58 -9.90 8.45 -7.30
N LEU A 59 -10.44 7.23 -7.17
CA LEU A 59 -9.85 6.05 -7.78
C LEU A 59 -10.32 5.94 -9.22
N LYS A 60 -9.40 5.89 -10.18
CA LYS A 60 -9.74 5.77 -11.60
C LYS A 60 -8.70 4.95 -12.34
N GLY A 61 -9.11 4.34 -13.45
CA GLY A 61 -8.20 3.62 -14.34
C GLY A 61 -7.92 2.19 -13.89
N THR A 62 -8.67 1.66 -12.92
CA THR A 62 -8.58 0.24 -12.57
C THR A 62 -9.25 -0.63 -13.64
N GLY A 63 -10.16 -0.06 -14.44
CA GLY A 63 -10.96 -0.80 -15.41
C GLY A 63 -11.97 -1.73 -14.74
N ASP A 64 -12.30 -1.48 -13.47
CA ASP A 64 -13.38 -2.11 -12.73
C ASP A 64 -14.32 -1.01 -12.23
N PRO A 65 -15.55 -0.89 -12.80
CA PRO A 65 -16.51 0.13 -12.39
C PRO A 65 -16.97 0.01 -10.93
N LYS A 66 -16.74 -1.12 -10.26
CA LYS A 66 -17.05 -1.28 -8.83
C LYS A 66 -15.98 -0.70 -7.92
N LEU A 67 -14.77 -0.48 -8.44
CA LEU A 67 -13.65 0.10 -7.71
C LEU A 67 -13.51 1.59 -8.04
N ASP A 68 -13.59 1.93 -9.33
CA ASP A 68 -13.45 3.30 -9.81
C ASP A 68 -14.57 4.21 -9.28
N GLY A 69 -14.22 5.43 -8.88
CA GLY A 69 -15.14 6.43 -8.36
C GLY A 69 -14.51 7.36 -7.33
N GLU A 70 -15.31 8.30 -6.84
CA GLU A 70 -14.96 9.14 -5.69
C GLU A 70 -14.77 8.26 -4.45
N VAL A 71 -13.79 8.60 -3.63
CA VAL A 71 -13.50 7.96 -2.35
C VAL A 71 -13.53 9.01 -1.24
N GLU A 72 -14.08 8.63 -0.09
CA GLU A 72 -14.23 9.56 1.04
C GLU A 72 -12.90 9.83 1.74
N ASP A 73 -12.11 8.78 1.95
CA ASP A 73 -10.84 8.83 2.67
C ASP A 73 -9.94 7.61 2.38
N ALA A 74 -8.82 7.50 3.10
CA ALA A 74 -7.92 6.36 3.03
C ALA A 74 -8.60 5.02 3.34
N PHE A 75 -9.55 4.98 4.27
CA PHE A 75 -10.19 3.72 4.68
C PHE A 75 -11.12 3.20 3.59
N ASP A 76 -11.95 4.07 2.99
CA ASP A 76 -12.77 3.71 1.83
C ASP A 76 -11.91 3.23 0.66
N LEU A 77 -10.81 3.95 0.36
CA LEU A 77 -9.89 3.54 -0.70
C LEU A 77 -9.25 2.16 -0.41
N ILE A 78 -8.76 1.94 0.82
CA ILE A 78 -8.17 0.66 1.24
C ILE A 78 -9.20 -0.47 1.15
N ASP A 79 -10.43 -0.25 1.61
CA ASP A 79 -11.50 -1.25 1.58
C ASP A 79 -11.87 -1.65 0.15
N ARG A 80 -11.88 -0.69 -0.79
CA ARG A 80 -12.09 -0.98 -2.22
C ARG A 80 -10.93 -1.79 -2.79
N LEU A 81 -9.70 -1.38 -2.53
CA LEU A 81 -8.51 -2.08 -3.02
C LEU A 81 -8.39 -3.50 -2.42
N ALA A 82 -8.76 -3.69 -1.15
CA ALA A 82 -8.79 -4.99 -0.49
C ALA A 82 -9.77 -5.97 -1.16
N LYS A 83 -10.87 -5.47 -1.73
CA LYS A 83 -11.85 -6.25 -2.50
C LYS A 83 -11.42 -6.47 -3.96
N SER A 84 -10.35 -5.82 -4.42
CA SER A 84 -9.89 -5.90 -5.80
C SER A 84 -9.16 -7.21 -6.09
N GLY A 85 -9.73 -8.01 -6.99
CA GLY A 85 -9.03 -9.17 -7.54
C GLY A 85 -7.73 -8.80 -8.26
N LYS A 86 -7.69 -7.64 -8.93
CA LYS A 86 -6.48 -7.17 -9.63
C LYS A 86 -5.35 -6.82 -8.66
N ALA A 87 -5.67 -6.10 -7.57
CA ALA A 87 -4.69 -5.76 -6.55
C ALA A 87 -4.13 -7.03 -5.88
N ARG A 88 -5.01 -7.95 -5.49
CA ARG A 88 -4.61 -9.26 -4.93
C ARG A 88 -3.70 -10.04 -5.88
N GLN A 89 -4.09 -10.20 -7.14
CA GLN A 89 -3.27 -10.88 -8.16
C GLN A 89 -1.91 -10.21 -8.36
N SER A 90 -1.83 -8.88 -8.27
CA SER A 90 -0.57 -8.15 -8.34
C SER A 90 0.36 -8.52 -7.18
N ILE A 91 -0.15 -8.55 -5.95
CA ILE A 91 0.61 -8.94 -4.75
C ILE A 91 1.11 -10.39 -4.88
N ILE A 92 0.24 -11.30 -5.32
CA ILE A 92 0.60 -12.72 -5.49
C ILE A 92 1.67 -12.91 -6.58
N ARG A 93 1.60 -12.16 -7.69
CA ARG A 93 2.65 -12.18 -8.71
C ARG A 93 3.99 -11.64 -8.18
N HIS A 94 3.97 -10.61 -7.34
CA HIS A 94 5.20 -10.13 -6.69
C HIS A 94 5.77 -11.17 -5.71
N ALA A 95 4.91 -11.82 -4.93
CA ALA A 95 5.32 -12.92 -4.05
C ALA A 95 5.94 -14.07 -4.86
N PHE A 96 5.28 -14.49 -5.95
CA PHE A 96 5.83 -15.47 -6.89
C PHE A 96 7.24 -15.06 -7.35
N ARG A 97 7.43 -13.83 -7.84
CA ARG A 97 8.73 -13.36 -8.34
C ARG A 97 9.81 -13.37 -7.27
N TYR A 98 9.45 -12.97 -6.06
CA TYR A 98 10.36 -12.96 -4.92
C TYR A 98 10.80 -14.38 -4.55
N PHE A 99 9.86 -15.29 -4.30
CA PHE A 99 10.17 -16.65 -3.84
C PHE A 99 10.77 -17.55 -4.94
N LEU A 100 10.30 -17.39 -6.18
CA LEU A 100 10.85 -18.12 -7.32
C LEU A 100 12.06 -17.42 -7.94
N GLY A 101 12.42 -16.22 -7.52
CA GLY A 101 13.64 -15.52 -7.95
C GLY A 101 13.70 -15.27 -9.47
N ARG A 102 12.54 -15.21 -10.14
CA ARG A 102 12.42 -14.98 -11.58
C ARG A 102 11.05 -14.40 -11.93
N ASN A 103 10.95 -13.80 -13.11
CA ASN A 103 9.65 -13.44 -13.68
C ASN A 103 8.82 -14.69 -14.03
N GLU A 104 7.52 -14.57 -13.86
CA GLU A 104 6.54 -15.56 -14.30
C GLU A 104 6.46 -15.65 -15.83
N THR A 105 6.17 -16.86 -16.31
CA THR A 105 5.88 -17.14 -17.72
C THR A 105 4.49 -17.73 -17.83
N LEU A 106 4.00 -17.93 -19.07
CA LEU A 106 2.68 -18.52 -19.29
C LEU A 106 2.52 -19.92 -18.67
N SER A 107 3.60 -20.71 -18.56
CA SER A 107 3.55 -22.03 -17.93
C SER A 107 3.28 -21.96 -16.42
N ASP A 108 3.51 -20.83 -15.78
CA ASP A 108 3.27 -20.63 -14.34
C ASP A 108 1.81 -20.28 -14.03
N SER A 109 0.94 -20.18 -15.05
CA SER A 109 -0.46 -19.76 -14.87
C SER A 109 -1.19 -20.62 -13.84
N LYS A 110 -0.98 -21.95 -13.84
CA LYS A 110 -1.62 -22.84 -12.87
C LYS A 110 -1.14 -22.55 -11.45
N THR A 111 0.17 -22.41 -11.24
CA THR A 111 0.76 -22.05 -9.94
C THR A 111 0.18 -20.74 -9.40
N LEU A 112 0.04 -19.71 -10.24
CA LEU A 112 -0.53 -18.43 -9.83
C LEU A 112 -2.02 -18.53 -9.50
N ILE A 113 -2.79 -19.31 -10.27
CA ILE A 113 -4.21 -19.56 -10.00
C ILE A 113 -4.37 -20.32 -8.67
N ASP A 114 -3.55 -21.34 -8.43
CA ASP A 114 -3.63 -22.15 -7.21
C ASP A 114 -3.22 -21.32 -5.98
N ALA A 115 -2.24 -20.42 -6.11
CA ALA A 115 -1.87 -19.47 -5.06
C ALA A 115 -2.98 -18.42 -4.79
N ASP A 116 -3.66 -17.90 -5.82
CA ASP A 116 -4.81 -16.99 -5.64
C ASP A 116 -5.98 -17.68 -4.92
N LYS A 117 -6.25 -18.95 -5.26
CA LYS A 117 -7.26 -19.74 -4.55
C LYS A 117 -6.85 -20.01 -3.10
N ALA A 118 -5.61 -20.42 -2.86
CA ALA A 118 -5.10 -20.65 -1.50
C ALA A 118 -5.27 -19.39 -0.62
N TYR A 119 -5.04 -18.19 -1.18
CA TYR A 119 -5.30 -16.95 -0.47
C TYR A 119 -6.79 -16.78 -0.11
N VAL A 120 -7.68 -16.90 -1.10
CA VAL A 120 -9.13 -16.64 -0.94
C VAL A 120 -9.78 -17.69 -0.02
N ASP A 121 -9.48 -18.96 -0.23
CA ASP A 121 -10.09 -20.08 0.50
C ASP A 121 -9.67 -20.11 1.98
N ASN A 122 -8.54 -19.49 2.32
CA ASN A 122 -8.00 -19.41 3.68
C ASN A 122 -8.10 -17.99 4.28
N GLY A 123 -9.13 -17.23 3.91
CA GLY A 123 -9.44 -15.94 4.55
C GLY A 123 -8.37 -14.85 4.35
N GLY A 124 -7.61 -14.93 3.27
CA GLY A 124 -6.57 -13.96 2.94
C GLY A 124 -5.21 -14.22 3.58
N SER A 125 -4.95 -15.46 4.01
CA SER A 125 -3.66 -15.83 4.59
C SER A 125 -2.51 -15.73 3.57
N PHE A 126 -1.53 -14.87 3.88
CA PHE A 126 -0.30 -14.79 3.08
C PHE A 126 0.59 -16.01 3.28
N ASP A 127 0.56 -16.65 4.45
CA ASP A 127 1.32 -17.87 4.72
C ASP A 127 0.87 -19.01 3.79
N GLU A 128 -0.44 -19.12 3.51
CA GLU A 128 -0.99 -20.11 2.58
C GLU A 128 -0.57 -19.86 1.13
N VAL A 129 -0.41 -18.59 0.73
CA VAL A 129 0.18 -18.23 -0.56
C VAL A 129 1.62 -18.72 -0.63
N ILE A 130 2.41 -18.48 0.41
CA ILE A 130 3.82 -18.92 0.46
C ILE A 130 3.90 -20.44 0.37
N VAL A 131 3.11 -21.17 1.18
CA VAL A 131 3.07 -22.64 1.13
C VAL A 131 2.71 -23.12 -0.27
N SER A 132 1.61 -22.62 -0.85
CA SER A 132 1.18 -22.97 -2.21
C SER A 132 2.28 -22.76 -3.26
N LEU A 133 2.98 -21.62 -3.20
CA LEU A 133 4.08 -21.29 -4.11
C LEU A 133 5.28 -22.23 -3.92
N LEU A 134 5.72 -22.46 -2.68
CA LEU A 134 6.91 -23.25 -2.37
C LEU A 134 6.70 -24.77 -2.54
N THR A 135 5.45 -25.23 -2.59
CA THR A 135 5.12 -26.62 -2.92
C THR A 135 4.69 -26.82 -4.38
N SER A 136 4.72 -25.77 -5.20
CA SER A 136 4.31 -25.83 -6.61
C SER A 136 5.35 -26.48 -7.52
N ASP A 137 4.90 -27.05 -8.65
CA ASP A 137 5.78 -27.55 -9.70
C ASP A 137 6.73 -26.45 -10.21
N SER A 138 6.25 -25.20 -10.33
CA SER A 138 7.07 -24.06 -10.73
C SER A 138 8.27 -23.83 -9.81
N PHE A 139 8.13 -24.14 -8.52
CA PHE A 139 9.21 -24.05 -7.54
C PHE A 139 10.07 -25.31 -7.50
N ILE A 140 9.44 -26.49 -7.38
CA ILE A 140 10.12 -27.79 -7.26
C ILE A 140 11.02 -28.06 -8.47
N TYR A 141 10.52 -27.80 -9.67
CA TYR A 141 11.24 -28.00 -10.93
C TYR A 141 11.93 -26.73 -11.44
N ARG A 142 12.07 -25.70 -10.58
CA ARG A 142 12.77 -24.46 -10.95
C ARG A 142 14.21 -24.78 -11.35
N LYS A 143 14.56 -24.51 -12.60
CA LYS A 143 15.95 -24.57 -13.05
C LYS A 143 16.77 -23.52 -12.31
N ARG A 144 17.97 -23.89 -11.86
CA ARG A 144 18.94 -22.89 -11.42
C ARG A 144 19.27 -22.00 -12.61
N ASN A 145 19.39 -20.69 -12.37
CA ASN A 145 20.04 -19.81 -13.32
C ASN A 145 21.51 -20.27 -13.38
N SER A 146 21.84 -21.14 -14.33
CA SER A 146 23.22 -21.43 -14.68
C SER A 146 23.79 -20.15 -15.29
N GLY A 147 24.55 -19.40 -14.49
CA GLY A 147 25.46 -18.40 -15.01
C GLY A 147 26.68 -19.10 -15.57
N ASP A 148 26.57 -19.60 -16.80
CA ASP A 148 27.68 -19.79 -17.73
C ASP A 148 27.53 -18.76 -18.84
#